data_AF-H2TRU5-F1
#
_entry.id   AF-H2TRU5-F1
#
_cell.length_a   1.000
_cell.length_b   1.000
_cell.length_c   1.000
_cell.angle_alpha   90.00
_cell.angle_beta   90.00
_cell.angle_gamma   90.00
#
_symmetry.space_group_name_H-M   'P 1'
#
loop_
_entity.id
_entity.type
_entity.pdbx_description
1 polymer ?
#
loop_
_entity_poly.entity_id
_entity_poly.type
_entity_poly.pdbx_seq_one_letter_code
_entity_poly.pdbx_strand_id
1 'polypeptide(L)'
;MAIVLHSSPLLWARLAALIFSCVAFSVAVHGGGLNHGTGDWCIFCWAFSFAGTLVVILVELFGLQTRAPVSWKNFPITFACYAALLCLSASIIFPLYFLKGSSGSSEVQKYRIVSTVFSCLATIAYMTEVSISKARPGEVAGYMATAPGLLKVCETFVACIIFVFISDPILYDNHDALKYCMAVYCICFILSAAIIMLCIGECTGCLPFPFARFLSAYALLAVVLYLSATIIWPIFKFDPKHRGIKQRPSTCGGAGLCIWDKCMAVAVLSGVNFVLYLADLIYSTRLVFVNA
;
A
#
# COMPACT_ATOMS: atom_id res chain seq x y z
N MET A 1 -28.97 -25.89 -4.32
CA MET A 1 -27.60 -25.62 -4.81
C MET A 1 -26.67 -25.87 -3.63
N ALA A 2 -26.02 -27.03 -3.57
CA ALA A 2 -25.15 -27.36 -2.43
C ALA A 2 -23.92 -26.46 -2.49
N ILE A 3 -23.72 -25.63 -1.46
CA ILE A 3 -22.48 -24.87 -1.28
C ILE A 3 -21.42 -25.90 -0.89
N VAL A 4 -20.74 -26.47 -1.90
CA VAL A 4 -19.59 -27.35 -1.67
C VAL A 4 -18.43 -26.44 -1.31
N LEU A 5 -18.24 -26.20 -0.01
CA LEU A 5 -17.11 -25.46 0.52
C LEU A 5 -15.87 -26.35 0.36
N HIS A 6 -15.21 -26.28 -0.81
CA HIS A 6 -13.92 -26.95 -0.97
C HIS A 6 -12.94 -26.25 -0.02
N SER A 7 -12.59 -26.91 1.08
CA SER A 7 -11.76 -26.37 2.15
C SER A 7 -10.33 -26.17 1.66
N SER A 8 -10.10 -25.06 0.96
CA SER A 8 -8.78 -24.64 0.50
C SER A 8 -8.09 -23.82 1.59
N PRO A 9 -6.76 -23.95 1.75
CA PRO A 9 -6.00 -23.11 2.70
C PRO A 9 -6.18 -21.61 2.39
N LEU A 10 -6.45 -21.27 1.13
CA LEU A 10 -6.76 -19.91 0.68
C LEU A 10 -8.04 -19.36 1.32
N LEU A 11 -9.11 -20.16 1.35
CA LEU A 11 -10.38 -19.75 1.96
C LEU A 11 -10.22 -19.48 3.46
N TRP A 12 -9.44 -20.31 4.16
CA TRP A 12 -9.15 -20.11 5.58
C TRP A 12 -8.35 -18.83 5.85
N ALA A 13 -7.35 -18.53 5.00
CA ALA A 13 -6.61 -17.28 5.09
C ALA A 13 -7.53 -16.06 4.92
N ARG A 14 -8.46 -16.10 3.94
CA ARG A 14 -9.46 -15.05 3.71
C ARG A 14 -10.43 -14.89 4.87
N LEU A 15 -10.93 -16.00 5.43
CA LEU A 15 -11.83 -15.97 6.59
C LEU A 15 -11.13 -15.40 7.83
N ALA A 16 -9.88 -15.80 8.08
CA ALA A 16 -9.10 -15.23 9.16
C ALA A 16 -8.88 -13.72 8.97
N ALA A 17 -8.50 -13.29 7.76
CA ALA A 17 -8.30 -11.88 7.43
C ALA A 17 -9.60 -11.06 7.59
N LEU A 18 -10.73 -11.62 7.18
CA LEU A 18 -12.07 -11.03 7.36
C LEU A 18 -12.42 -10.85 8.84
N ILE A 19 -12.24 -11.88 9.66
CA ILE A 19 -12.56 -11.84 11.09
C ILE A 19 -11.65 -10.84 11.80
N PHE A 20 -10.34 -10.87 11.53
CA PHE A 20 -9.39 -10.01 12.20
C PHE A 20 -9.57 -8.53 11.83
N SER A 21 -9.82 -8.22 10.55
CA SER A 21 -10.11 -6.84 10.12
C SER A 21 -11.44 -6.33 10.70
N CYS A 22 -12.47 -7.21 10.77
CA CYS A 22 -13.74 -6.89 11.42
C CYS A 22 -13.56 -6.57 12.91
N VAL A 23 -12.84 -7.41 13.65
CA VAL A 23 -12.58 -7.19 15.08
C VAL A 23 -11.79 -5.90 15.30
N ALA A 24 -10.74 -5.65 14.51
CA ALA A 24 -9.95 -4.42 14.61
C ALA A 24 -10.82 -3.17 14.42
N PHE A 25 -11.69 -3.18 13.39
CA PHE A 25 -12.65 -2.12 13.09
C PHE A 25 -13.69 -1.95 14.22
N SER A 26 -14.38 -3.00 14.62
CA SER A 26 -15.46 -2.93 15.62
C SER A 26 -14.95 -2.46 16.97
N VAL A 27 -13.79 -2.96 17.41
CA VAL A 27 -13.18 -2.58 18.68
C VAL A 27 -12.74 -1.11 18.67
N ALA A 28 -12.14 -0.65 17.56
CA ALA A 28 -11.71 0.73 17.44
C ALA A 28 -12.89 1.73 17.46
N VAL A 29 -13.99 1.41 16.77
CA VAL A 29 -15.18 2.26 16.73
C VAL A 29 -15.90 2.27 18.09
N HIS A 30 -16.02 1.11 18.74
CA HIS A 30 -16.78 1.00 19.99
C HIS A 30 -16.05 1.55 21.22
N GLY A 31 -14.74 1.32 21.32
CA GLY A 31 -13.96 1.62 22.53
C GLY A 31 -12.74 2.51 22.33
N GLY A 32 -12.45 2.94 21.09
CA GLY A 32 -11.18 3.60 20.76
C GLY A 32 -11.08 5.08 21.12
N GLY A 33 -12.22 5.78 21.28
CA GLY A 33 -12.26 7.22 21.57
C GLY A 33 -11.34 8.01 20.63
N LEU A 34 -11.60 7.91 19.32
CA LEU A 34 -10.69 8.37 18.27
C LEU A 34 -10.94 9.86 17.96
N ASN A 35 -9.86 10.62 17.87
CA ASN A 35 -9.89 11.99 17.37
C ASN A 35 -9.89 11.96 15.83
N HIS A 36 -10.64 12.87 15.22
CA HIS A 36 -10.77 13.02 13.76
C HIS A 36 -9.42 13.08 13.04
N GLY A 37 -9.37 12.55 11.81
CA GLY A 37 -8.18 12.51 10.95
C GLY A 37 -7.50 11.15 10.93
N THR A 38 -6.46 10.96 11.76
CA THR A 38 -5.66 9.72 11.75
C THR A 38 -6.45 8.48 12.17
N GLY A 39 -7.44 8.64 13.05
CA GLY A 39 -8.39 7.58 13.40
C GLY A 39 -9.24 7.16 12.20
N ASP A 40 -9.71 8.13 11.42
CA ASP A 40 -10.55 7.90 10.24
C ASP A 40 -9.80 7.10 9.16
N TRP A 41 -8.51 7.38 8.96
CA TRP A 41 -7.65 6.60 8.06
C TRP A 41 -7.54 5.13 8.49
N CYS A 42 -7.33 4.86 9.78
CA CYS A 42 -7.21 3.49 10.29
C CYS A 42 -8.54 2.74 10.18
N ILE A 43 -9.65 3.40 10.52
CA ILE A 43 -11.01 2.86 10.34
C ILE A 43 -11.25 2.53 8.88
N PHE A 44 -10.92 3.44 7.95
CA PHE A 44 -11.06 3.21 6.51
C PHE A 44 -10.25 1.98 6.08
N CYS A 45 -8.99 1.86 6.50
CA CYS A 45 -8.14 0.71 6.18
C CYS A 45 -8.79 -0.62 6.58
N TRP A 46 -9.30 -0.72 7.82
CA TRP A 46 -9.92 -1.94 8.31
C TRP A 46 -11.28 -2.21 7.66
N ALA A 47 -12.13 -1.20 7.54
CA ALA A 47 -13.46 -1.33 6.96
C ALA A 47 -13.40 -1.69 5.47
N PHE A 48 -12.52 -1.05 4.71
CA PHE A 48 -12.31 -1.34 3.29
C PHE A 48 -11.77 -2.76 3.08
N SER A 49 -10.79 -3.17 3.91
CA SER A 49 -10.24 -4.53 3.88
C SER A 49 -11.32 -5.57 4.18
N PHE A 50 -12.09 -5.37 5.25
CA PHE A 50 -13.22 -6.23 5.62
C PHE A 50 -14.27 -6.34 4.50
N ALA A 51 -14.77 -5.19 4.02
CA ALA A 51 -15.83 -5.15 3.02
C ALA A 51 -15.40 -5.79 1.70
N GLY A 52 -14.18 -5.49 1.22
CA GLY A 52 -13.70 -6.07 -0.01
C GLY A 52 -13.40 -7.57 0.10
N THR A 53 -12.88 -8.05 1.23
CA THR A 53 -12.71 -9.50 1.46
C THR A 53 -14.06 -10.21 1.51
N LEU A 54 -15.08 -9.60 2.13
CA LEU A 54 -16.43 -10.14 2.15
C LEU A 54 -16.99 -10.27 0.72
N VAL A 55 -16.83 -9.24 -0.11
CA VAL A 55 -17.24 -9.27 -1.52
C VAL A 55 -16.51 -10.38 -2.29
N VAL A 56 -15.20 -10.53 -2.11
CA VAL A 56 -14.42 -11.60 -2.75
C VAL A 56 -14.97 -12.98 -2.36
N ILE A 57 -15.20 -13.22 -1.06
CA ILE A 57 -15.75 -14.49 -0.56
C ILE A 57 -17.15 -14.74 -1.14
N LEU A 58 -18.04 -13.74 -1.13
CA LEU A 58 -19.40 -13.90 -1.65
C LEU A 58 -19.42 -14.23 -3.14
N VAL A 59 -18.62 -13.52 -3.95
CA VAL A 59 -18.56 -13.78 -5.41
C VAL A 59 -18.07 -15.20 -5.70
N GLU A 60 -17.10 -15.70 -4.91
CA GLU A 60 -16.60 -17.07 -5.05
C GLU A 60 -17.62 -18.11 -4.58
N LEU A 61 -18.31 -17.88 -3.47
CA LEU A 61 -19.35 -18.78 -2.95
C LEU A 61 -20.53 -18.92 -3.91
N PHE A 62 -20.90 -17.84 -4.59
CA PHE A 62 -21.99 -17.84 -5.57
C PHE A 62 -21.54 -18.21 -7.00
N GLY A 63 -20.26 -18.47 -7.23
CA GLY A 63 -19.74 -18.80 -8.56
C GLY A 63 -19.95 -17.68 -9.60
N LEU A 64 -20.06 -16.42 -9.15
CA LEU A 64 -20.36 -15.25 -10.01
C LEU A 64 -19.13 -14.74 -10.77
N GLN A 65 -18.01 -15.48 -10.73
CA GLN A 65 -16.73 -15.12 -11.33
C GLN A 65 -16.85 -14.79 -12.83
N THR A 66 -17.66 -15.52 -13.58
CA THR A 66 -17.83 -15.35 -15.03
C THR A 66 -18.68 -14.14 -15.42
N ARG A 67 -19.40 -13.54 -14.47
CA ARG A 67 -20.22 -12.33 -14.68
C ARG A 67 -19.54 -11.06 -14.20
N ALA A 68 -18.41 -11.18 -13.50
CA ALA A 68 -17.66 -10.04 -13.04
C ALA A 68 -16.98 -9.35 -14.24
N PRO A 69 -17.03 -8.01 -14.34
CA PRO A 69 -16.36 -7.25 -15.41
C PRO A 69 -14.82 -7.22 -15.25
N VAL A 70 -14.28 -7.86 -14.22
CA VAL A 70 -12.86 -7.83 -13.84
C VAL A 70 -12.26 -9.23 -13.86
N SER A 71 -10.96 -9.33 -14.16
CA SER A 71 -10.21 -10.58 -14.11
C SER A 71 -10.22 -11.16 -12.70
N TRP A 72 -10.97 -12.24 -12.49
CA TRP A 72 -10.98 -12.93 -11.20
C TRP A 72 -9.64 -13.65 -10.90
N LYS A 73 -8.71 -13.70 -11.87
CA LYS A 73 -7.35 -14.20 -11.65
C LYS A 73 -6.42 -13.15 -11.03
N ASN A 74 -6.56 -11.89 -11.42
CA ASN A 74 -5.71 -10.79 -10.95
C ASN A 74 -6.33 -10.04 -9.76
N PHE A 75 -7.65 -9.85 -9.77
CA PHE A 75 -8.31 -8.98 -8.80
C PHE A 75 -8.15 -9.44 -7.33
N PRO A 76 -8.41 -10.70 -6.96
CA PRO A 76 -8.35 -11.11 -5.55
C PRO A 76 -6.94 -10.98 -4.94
N ILE A 77 -5.88 -11.36 -5.69
CA ILE A 77 -4.51 -11.22 -5.21
C ILE A 77 -4.08 -9.76 -5.09
N THR A 78 -4.44 -8.90 -6.06
CA THR A 78 -4.16 -7.47 -5.98
C THR A 78 -4.89 -6.83 -4.80
N PHE A 79 -6.16 -7.18 -4.60
CA PHE A 79 -6.95 -6.71 -3.47
C PHE A 79 -6.34 -7.15 -2.14
N ALA A 80 -5.99 -8.43 -2.00
CA ALA A 80 -5.35 -8.96 -0.78
C ALA A 80 -4.02 -8.27 -0.49
N CYS A 81 -3.23 -7.95 -1.52
CA CYS A 81 -1.99 -7.20 -1.38
C CYS A 81 -2.23 -5.77 -0.87
N TYR A 82 -3.20 -5.04 -1.44
CA TYR A 82 -3.59 -3.72 -0.92
C TYR A 82 -4.14 -3.80 0.50
N ALA A 83 -4.98 -4.78 0.82
CA ALA A 83 -5.54 -4.98 2.15
C ALA A 83 -4.45 -5.29 3.19
N ALA A 84 -3.44 -6.10 2.83
CA ALA A 84 -2.26 -6.34 3.67
C ALA A 84 -1.52 -5.04 3.98
N LEU A 85 -1.26 -4.22 2.97
CA LEU A 85 -0.56 -2.94 3.09
C LEU A 85 -1.36 -1.90 3.88
N LEU A 86 -2.68 -1.81 3.65
CA LEU A 86 -3.59 -0.95 4.41
C LEU A 86 -3.60 -1.36 5.88
N CYS A 87 -3.80 -2.64 6.20
CA CYS A 87 -3.76 -3.14 7.57
C CYS A 87 -2.37 -2.96 8.20
N LEU A 88 -1.29 -3.14 7.44
CA LEU A 88 0.08 -2.91 7.93
C LEU A 88 0.27 -1.43 8.31
N SER A 89 -0.19 -0.52 7.44
CA SER A 89 -0.11 0.92 7.71
C SER A 89 -0.93 1.32 8.94
N ALA A 90 -2.15 0.79 9.10
CA ALA A 90 -2.98 1.01 10.28
C ALA A 90 -2.30 0.46 11.55
N SER A 91 -1.66 -0.72 11.47
CA SER A 91 -0.93 -1.35 12.58
C SER A 91 0.27 -0.53 13.06
N ILE A 92 0.84 0.33 12.21
CA ILE A 92 1.96 1.23 12.56
C ILE A 92 1.43 2.59 13.01
N ILE A 93 0.50 3.17 12.26
CA ILE A 93 0.01 4.54 12.48
C ILE A 93 -0.83 4.63 13.75
N PHE A 94 -1.74 3.67 13.96
CA PHE A 94 -2.66 3.68 15.08
C PHE A 94 -1.95 3.71 16.45
N PRO A 95 -0.97 2.83 16.75
CA PRO A 95 -0.27 2.89 18.03
C PRO A 95 0.59 4.16 18.19
N LEU A 96 1.19 4.66 17.11
CA LEU A 96 2.01 5.88 17.15
C LEU A 96 1.22 7.13 17.58
N TYR A 97 -0.06 7.20 17.22
CA TYR A 97 -0.92 8.34 17.53
C TYR A 97 -1.80 8.14 18.77
N PHE A 98 -2.25 6.91 19.03
CA PHE A 98 -3.23 6.64 20.08
C PHE A 98 -2.68 5.89 21.31
N LEU A 99 -1.51 5.25 21.23
CA LEU A 99 -0.86 4.60 22.37
C LEU A 99 0.32 5.40 22.90
N LYS A 100 1.09 6.07 22.03
CA LYS A 100 2.26 6.86 22.45
C LYS A 100 1.82 8.17 23.13
N GLY A 101 2.05 8.26 24.44
CA GLY A 101 1.76 9.46 25.25
C GLY A 101 0.32 9.60 25.74
N SER A 102 -0.51 8.54 25.62
CA SER A 102 -1.89 8.59 26.12
C SER A 102 -1.96 8.32 27.63
N SER A 103 -2.35 9.32 28.43
CA SER A 103 -2.78 9.18 29.83
C SER A 103 -4.28 8.85 29.93
N GLY A 104 -4.78 8.01 29.03
CA GLY A 104 -6.20 7.62 28.97
C GLY A 104 -6.61 6.67 30.10
N SER A 105 -7.92 6.50 30.30
CA SER A 105 -8.43 5.47 31.21
C SER A 105 -7.97 4.08 30.75
N SER A 106 -7.68 3.19 31.71
CA SER A 106 -7.10 1.86 31.44
C SER A 106 -7.93 1.03 30.46
N GLU A 107 -9.24 1.23 30.40
CA GLU A 107 -10.15 0.53 29.47
C GLU A 107 -10.00 0.98 28.01
N VAL A 108 -9.90 2.28 27.73
CA VAL A 108 -9.71 2.80 26.35
C VAL A 108 -8.36 2.33 25.79
N GLN A 109 -7.34 2.27 26.63
CA GLN A 109 -6.03 1.76 26.25
C GLN A 109 -6.09 0.27 25.88
N LYS A 110 -6.84 -0.55 26.62
CA LYS A 110 -7.04 -1.97 26.29
C LYS A 110 -7.69 -2.12 24.91
N TYR A 111 -8.75 -1.38 24.60
CA TYR A 111 -9.38 -1.42 23.28
C TYR A 111 -8.42 -1.04 22.14
N ARG A 112 -7.59 -0.01 22.35
CA ARG A 112 -6.58 0.41 21.37
C ARG A 112 -5.50 -0.65 21.13
N ILE A 113 -5.05 -1.32 22.20
CA ILE A 113 -4.09 -2.44 22.08
C ILE A 113 -4.71 -3.59 21.32
N VAL A 114 -5.93 -4.01 21.69
CA VAL A 114 -6.65 -5.10 21.03
C VAL A 114 -6.82 -4.81 19.54
N SER A 115 -7.27 -3.60 19.17
CA SER A 115 -7.43 -3.21 17.77
C SER A 115 -6.09 -3.26 17.00
N THR A 116 -4.99 -2.82 17.60
CA THR A 116 -3.65 -2.89 17.00
C THR A 116 -3.21 -4.35 16.78
N VAL A 117 -3.40 -5.22 17.77
CA VAL A 117 -3.03 -6.65 17.65
C VAL A 117 -3.83 -7.33 16.55
N PHE A 118 -5.14 -7.12 16.51
CA PHE A 118 -5.99 -7.68 15.46
C PHE A 118 -5.67 -7.11 14.08
N SER A 119 -5.28 -5.83 14.00
CA SER A 119 -4.75 -5.24 12.77
C SER A 119 -3.48 -5.95 12.29
N CYS A 120 -2.53 -6.24 13.19
CA CYS A 120 -1.32 -7.02 12.87
C CYS A 120 -1.67 -8.43 12.39
N LEU A 121 -2.60 -9.11 13.07
CA LEU A 121 -3.07 -10.44 12.67
C LEU A 121 -3.76 -10.41 11.30
N ALA A 122 -4.55 -9.38 11.01
CA ALA A 122 -5.16 -9.18 9.70
C ALA A 122 -4.10 -9.00 8.62
N THR A 123 -3.05 -8.20 8.87
CA THR A 123 -1.90 -8.07 7.97
C THR A 123 -1.25 -9.43 7.69
N ILE A 124 -0.98 -10.24 8.71
CA ILE A 124 -0.37 -11.56 8.54
C ILE A 124 -1.28 -12.48 7.72
N ALA A 125 -2.60 -12.45 7.97
CA ALA A 125 -3.57 -13.24 7.24
C ALA A 125 -3.63 -12.85 5.75
N TYR A 126 -3.68 -11.56 5.42
CA TYR A 126 -3.61 -11.09 4.03
C TYR A 126 -2.27 -11.39 3.36
N MET A 127 -1.15 -11.24 4.07
CA MET A 127 0.17 -11.63 3.55
C MET A 127 0.24 -13.14 3.27
N THR A 128 -0.41 -13.95 4.10
CA THR A 128 -0.53 -15.40 3.88
C THR A 128 -1.37 -15.69 2.64
N GLU A 129 -2.50 -14.99 2.46
CA GLU A 129 -3.31 -15.08 1.24
C GLU A 129 -2.49 -14.78 -0.02
N VAL A 130 -1.74 -13.67 -0.01
CA VAL A 130 -0.87 -13.28 -1.14
C VAL A 130 0.23 -14.33 -1.35
N SER A 131 0.83 -14.86 -0.30
CA SER A 131 1.91 -15.86 -0.40
C SER A 131 1.43 -17.19 -0.97
N ILE A 132 0.22 -17.63 -0.61
CA ILE A 132 -0.41 -18.84 -1.17
C ILE A 132 -0.84 -18.60 -2.62
N SER A 133 -1.33 -17.40 -2.94
CA SER A 133 -1.83 -17.03 -4.27
C SER A 133 -0.71 -16.66 -5.25
N LYS A 134 0.53 -16.49 -4.78
CA LYS A 134 1.68 -16.11 -5.59
C LYS A 134 1.99 -17.24 -6.59
N ALA A 135 2.18 -16.86 -7.85
CA ALA A 135 2.45 -17.80 -8.93
C ALA A 135 3.77 -18.55 -8.70
N ARG A 136 3.76 -19.87 -8.90
CA ARG A 136 5.01 -20.63 -9.04
C ARG A 136 5.53 -20.52 -10.47
N PRO A 137 6.86 -20.59 -10.69
CA PRO A 137 7.43 -20.59 -12.04
C PRO A 137 6.83 -21.75 -12.87
N GLY A 138 6.12 -21.43 -13.96
CA GLY A 138 5.51 -22.41 -14.86
C GLY A 138 3.99 -22.61 -14.74
N GLU A 139 3.31 -21.97 -13.79
CA GLU A 139 1.84 -21.98 -13.71
C GLU A 139 1.21 -20.86 -14.55
N VAL A 140 0.06 -21.13 -15.18
CA VAL A 140 -0.71 -20.12 -15.94
C VAL A 140 -1.44 -19.17 -14.98
N ALA A 141 -0.68 -18.31 -14.32
CA ALA A 141 -1.16 -17.33 -13.36
C ALA A 141 -1.26 -15.93 -13.99
N GLY A 142 -2.11 -15.08 -13.42
CA GLY A 142 -2.23 -13.69 -13.84
C GLY A 142 -0.98 -12.87 -13.50
N TYR A 143 -0.72 -11.80 -14.26
CA TYR A 143 0.45 -10.92 -14.04
C TYR A 143 0.55 -10.41 -12.59
N MET A 144 -0.57 -10.17 -11.93
CA MET A 144 -0.60 -9.68 -10.53
C MET A 144 -0.13 -10.70 -9.50
N ALA A 145 -0.07 -11.99 -9.87
CA ALA A 145 0.50 -13.03 -9.03
C ALA A 145 2.02 -13.16 -9.16
N THR A 146 2.64 -12.39 -10.07
CA THR A 146 4.10 -12.37 -10.27
C THR A 146 4.79 -11.37 -9.35
N ALA A 147 6.12 -11.51 -9.17
CA ALA A 147 6.90 -10.57 -8.37
C ALA A 147 6.81 -9.11 -8.88
N PRO A 148 6.96 -8.81 -10.18
CA PRO A 148 6.74 -7.46 -10.73
C PRO A 148 5.35 -6.90 -10.44
N GLY A 149 4.30 -7.71 -10.58
CA GLY A 149 2.93 -7.28 -10.29
C GLY A 149 2.74 -6.85 -8.83
N LEU A 150 3.23 -7.65 -7.88
CA LEU A 150 3.18 -7.31 -6.45
C LEU A 150 4.05 -6.08 -6.11
N LEU A 151 5.20 -5.91 -6.77
CA LEU A 151 6.03 -4.71 -6.59
C LEU A 151 5.28 -3.45 -7.00
N LYS A 152 4.53 -3.46 -8.12
CA LYS A 152 3.71 -2.30 -8.52
C LYS A 152 2.62 -1.93 -7.51
N VAL A 153 2.02 -2.93 -6.86
CA VAL A 153 1.06 -2.69 -5.78
C VAL A 153 1.75 -1.98 -4.61
N CYS A 154 2.93 -2.44 -4.20
CA CYS A 154 3.74 -1.76 -3.18
C CYS A 154 4.14 -0.34 -3.60
N GLU A 155 4.57 -0.13 -4.85
CA GLU A 155 4.99 1.19 -5.37
C GLU A 155 3.86 2.23 -5.29
N THR A 156 2.68 1.85 -5.77
CA THR A 156 1.50 2.73 -5.73
C THR A 156 1.04 3.00 -4.31
N PHE A 157 1.10 1.98 -3.43
CA PHE A 157 0.75 2.16 -2.03
C PHE A 157 1.71 3.13 -1.32
N VAL A 158 3.02 2.96 -1.49
CA VAL A 158 4.03 3.87 -0.93
C VAL A 158 3.82 5.30 -1.45
N ALA A 159 3.53 5.46 -2.75
CA ALA A 159 3.19 6.76 -3.33
C ALA A 159 1.94 7.39 -2.69
N CYS A 160 0.89 6.60 -2.42
CA CYS A 160 -0.28 7.09 -1.68
C CYS A 160 0.09 7.61 -0.28
N ILE A 161 0.93 6.88 0.45
CA ILE A 161 1.40 7.32 1.78
C ILE A 161 2.24 8.60 1.67
N ILE A 162 3.07 8.73 0.63
CA ILE A 162 3.80 9.97 0.34
C ILE A 162 2.81 11.13 0.15
N PHE A 163 1.73 10.95 -0.63
CA PHE A 163 0.72 11.99 -0.83
C PHE A 163 0.02 12.40 0.46
N VAL A 164 -0.27 11.46 1.35
CA VAL A 164 -0.85 11.77 2.66
C VAL A 164 0.09 12.66 3.48
N PHE A 165 1.38 12.33 3.52
CA PHE A 165 2.35 13.13 4.29
C PHE A 165 2.73 14.46 3.64
N ILE A 166 2.66 14.58 2.32
CA ILE A 166 3.06 15.78 1.59
C ILE A 166 1.97 16.85 1.54
N SER A 167 0.70 16.46 1.68
CA SER A 167 -0.46 17.34 1.44
C SER A 167 -0.95 18.05 2.69
N ASP A 168 -0.75 17.47 3.88
CA ASP A 168 -1.18 18.07 5.15
C ASP A 168 -0.03 18.09 6.16
N PRO A 169 0.61 19.26 6.41
CA PRO A 169 0.49 20.50 5.65
C PRO A 169 1.14 20.39 4.26
N ILE A 170 0.84 21.32 3.35
CA ILE A 170 1.44 21.35 2.01
C ILE A 170 2.95 21.57 2.10
N LEU A 171 3.74 20.51 1.91
CA LEU A 171 5.19 20.56 2.07
C LEU A 171 5.94 20.97 0.80
N TYR A 172 5.31 20.90 -0.37
CA TYR A 172 6.00 21.02 -1.66
C TYR A 172 5.97 22.42 -2.27
N ASP A 173 5.17 23.36 -1.76
CA ASP A 173 4.91 24.64 -2.46
C ASP A 173 6.05 25.67 -2.33
N ASN A 174 6.98 25.46 -1.39
CA ASN A 174 8.00 26.45 -1.05
C ASN A 174 9.11 26.62 -2.10
N HIS A 175 9.39 25.60 -2.91
CA HIS A 175 10.46 25.61 -3.92
C HIS A 175 10.03 24.85 -5.16
N ASP A 176 10.41 25.34 -6.35
CA ASP A 176 10.10 24.69 -7.62
C ASP A 176 10.67 23.26 -7.71
N ALA A 177 11.80 23.01 -7.06
CA ALA A 177 12.40 21.68 -6.96
C ALA A 177 11.51 20.67 -6.20
N LEU A 178 10.76 21.13 -5.20
CA LEU A 178 9.81 20.28 -4.46
C LEU A 178 8.53 20.05 -5.26
N LYS A 179 8.09 21.03 -6.07
CA LYS A 179 7.02 20.87 -7.06
C LYS A 179 7.39 19.83 -8.11
N TYR A 180 8.65 19.79 -8.56
CA TYR A 180 9.17 18.73 -9.41
C TYR A 180 9.09 17.35 -8.74
N CYS A 181 9.49 17.23 -7.47
CA CYS A 181 9.37 15.96 -6.73
C CYS A 181 7.91 15.48 -6.68
N MET A 182 6.97 16.40 -6.41
CA MET A 182 5.53 16.10 -6.44
C MET A 182 5.07 15.63 -7.83
N ALA A 183 5.52 16.28 -8.91
CA ALA A 183 5.21 15.86 -10.27
C ALA A 183 5.74 14.45 -10.58
N VAL A 184 6.96 14.11 -10.13
CA VAL A 184 7.52 12.77 -10.23
C VAL A 184 6.63 11.74 -9.54
N TYR A 185 6.23 11.98 -8.29
CA TYR A 185 5.36 11.07 -7.55
C TYR A 185 4.02 10.86 -8.26
N CYS A 186 3.40 11.94 -8.77
CA CYS A 186 2.14 11.88 -9.52
C CYS A 186 2.26 11.09 -10.82
N ILE A 187 3.25 11.39 -11.66
CA ILE A 187 3.44 10.73 -12.96
C ILE A 187 3.67 9.23 -12.75
N CYS A 188 4.60 8.87 -11.85
CA CYS A 188 4.88 7.47 -11.57
C CYS A 188 3.67 6.75 -10.97
N PHE A 189 2.94 7.37 -10.06
CA PHE A 189 1.72 6.82 -9.47
C PHE A 189 0.64 6.55 -10.54
N ILE A 190 0.32 7.55 -11.37
CA ILE A 190 -0.70 7.42 -12.43
C ILE A 190 -0.33 6.30 -13.38
N LEU A 191 0.93 6.21 -13.80
CA LEU A 191 1.39 5.17 -14.71
C LEU A 191 1.36 3.77 -14.07
N SER A 192 1.82 3.59 -12.83
CA SER A 192 1.70 2.30 -12.13
C SER A 192 0.23 1.92 -11.89
N ALA A 193 -0.62 2.87 -11.50
CA ALA A 193 -2.05 2.62 -11.31
C ALA A 193 -2.74 2.23 -12.63
N ALA A 194 -2.40 2.88 -13.74
CA ALA A 194 -2.91 2.52 -15.06
C ALA A 194 -2.48 1.10 -15.46
N ILE A 195 -1.22 0.72 -15.21
CA ILE A 195 -0.74 -0.66 -15.43
C ILE A 195 -1.56 -1.65 -14.60
N ILE A 196 -1.81 -1.33 -13.32
CA ILE A 196 -2.60 -2.21 -12.45
C ILE A 196 -4.02 -2.38 -12.98
N MET A 197 -4.68 -1.28 -13.37
CA MET A 197 -6.03 -1.31 -13.93
C MET A 197 -6.11 -2.08 -15.25
N LEU A 198 -5.13 -1.91 -16.14
CA LEU A 198 -5.04 -2.67 -17.40
C LEU A 198 -4.90 -4.18 -17.13
N CYS A 199 -4.12 -4.58 -16.12
CA CYS A 199 -3.96 -5.99 -15.76
C CYS A 199 -5.22 -6.58 -15.12
N ILE A 200 -5.90 -5.82 -14.27
CA ILE A 200 -7.17 -6.25 -13.65
C ILE A 200 -8.27 -6.36 -14.71
N GLY A 201 -8.32 -5.45 -15.69
CA GLY A 201 -9.30 -5.47 -16.77
C GLY A 201 -8.97 -6.41 -17.94
N GLU A 202 -7.83 -7.10 -17.93
CA GLU A 202 -7.28 -7.88 -19.06
C GLU A 202 -7.14 -7.07 -20.37
N CYS A 203 -7.12 -5.74 -20.28
CA CYS A 203 -6.99 -4.83 -21.43
C CYS A 203 -5.53 -4.66 -21.90
N THR A 204 -4.63 -5.59 -21.55
CA THR A 204 -3.20 -5.51 -21.91
C THR A 204 -2.97 -5.59 -23.42
N GLY A 205 -3.91 -6.20 -24.16
CA GLY A 205 -3.88 -6.27 -25.63
C GLY A 205 -4.34 -5.02 -26.36
N CYS A 206 -4.90 -4.02 -25.67
CA CYS A 206 -5.31 -2.75 -26.28
C CYS A 206 -4.13 -1.82 -26.58
N LEU A 207 -2.92 -2.14 -26.09
CA LEU A 207 -1.74 -1.33 -26.30
C LEU A 207 -1.15 -1.60 -27.69
N PRO A 208 -0.78 -0.55 -28.46
CA PRO A 208 -0.21 -0.71 -29.80
C PRO A 208 1.22 -1.27 -29.81
N PHE A 209 1.81 -1.52 -28.63
CA PHE A 209 3.17 -2.01 -28.44
C PHE A 209 3.20 -3.21 -27.49
N PRO A 210 4.24 -4.07 -27.55
CA PRO A 210 4.35 -5.23 -26.68
C PRO A 210 4.45 -4.80 -25.20
N PHE A 211 3.52 -5.32 -24.39
CA PHE A 211 3.36 -4.97 -22.98
C PHE A 211 4.66 -5.08 -22.17
N ALA A 212 5.48 -6.11 -22.42
CA ALA A 212 6.76 -6.29 -21.74
C ALA A 212 7.76 -5.15 -22.00
N ARG A 213 7.81 -4.60 -23.23
CA ARG A 213 8.71 -3.47 -23.55
C ARG A 213 8.25 -2.19 -22.87
N PHE A 214 6.93 -1.97 -22.79
CA PHE A 214 6.38 -0.83 -22.06
C PHE A 214 6.68 -0.89 -20.57
N LEU A 215 6.48 -2.06 -19.96
CA LEU A 215 6.84 -2.29 -18.56
C LEU A 215 8.32 -2.00 -18.30
N SER A 216 9.24 -2.49 -19.15
CA SER A 216 10.67 -2.25 -18.99
C SER A 216 11.05 -0.78 -19.18
N ALA A 217 10.47 -0.09 -20.18
CA ALA A 217 10.73 1.31 -20.44
C ALA A 217 10.21 2.20 -19.30
N TYR A 218 9.01 1.91 -18.81
CA TYR A 218 8.43 2.56 -17.65
C TYR A 218 9.28 2.36 -16.39
N ALA A 219 9.69 1.12 -16.09
CA ALA A 219 10.51 0.82 -14.92
C ALA A 219 11.83 1.61 -14.95
N LEU A 220 12.49 1.68 -16.11
CA LEU A 220 13.72 2.47 -16.27
C LEU A 220 13.47 3.96 -16.07
N LEU A 221 12.41 4.51 -16.65
CA LEU A 221 12.02 5.91 -16.46
C LEU A 221 11.73 6.21 -14.99
N ALA A 222 10.97 5.35 -14.32
CA ALA A 222 10.58 5.51 -12.92
C ALA A 222 11.81 5.47 -11.99
N VAL A 223 12.77 4.58 -12.23
CA VAL A 223 14.04 4.53 -11.47
C VAL A 223 14.79 5.85 -11.59
N VAL A 224 14.92 6.41 -12.79
CA VAL A 224 15.62 7.69 -13.00
C VAL A 224 14.91 8.85 -12.31
N LEU A 225 13.58 8.92 -12.42
CA LEU A 225 12.78 9.97 -11.79
C LEU A 225 12.78 9.85 -10.25
N TYR A 226 12.66 8.65 -9.70
CA TYR A 226 12.70 8.47 -8.24
C TYR A 226 14.10 8.68 -7.68
N LEU A 227 15.16 8.36 -8.43
CA LEU A 227 16.53 8.69 -8.02
C LEU A 227 16.70 10.21 -7.90
N SER A 228 16.23 10.98 -8.88
CA SER A 228 16.31 12.44 -8.83
C SER A 228 15.48 13.00 -7.66
N ALA A 229 14.24 12.53 -7.46
CA ALA A 229 13.40 12.97 -6.35
C ALA A 229 14.01 12.62 -4.97
N THR A 230 14.61 11.43 -4.83
CA THR A 230 15.26 10.98 -3.59
C THR A 230 16.48 11.83 -3.22
N ILE A 231 17.14 12.44 -4.21
CA ILE A 231 18.28 13.35 -3.98
C ILE A 231 17.78 14.78 -3.73
N ILE A 232 16.85 15.27 -4.55
CA ILE A 232 16.37 16.65 -4.50
C ILE A 232 15.61 16.92 -3.19
N TRP A 233 14.72 16.01 -2.78
CA TRP A 233 13.87 16.24 -1.61
C TRP A 233 14.67 16.51 -0.32
N PRO A 234 15.65 15.65 0.07
CA PRO A 234 16.45 15.90 1.26
C PRO A 234 17.30 17.17 1.19
N ILE A 235 17.85 17.51 0.01
CA ILE A 235 18.66 18.72 -0.17
C ILE A 235 17.83 19.97 0.18
N PHE A 236 16.63 20.10 -0.38
CA PHE A 236 15.81 21.29 -0.15
C PHE A 236 15.12 21.32 1.21
N LYS A 237 14.93 20.17 1.89
CA LYS A 237 14.27 20.12 3.20
C LYS A 237 15.22 20.10 4.40
N PHE A 238 16.44 19.57 4.24
CA PHE A 238 17.37 19.40 5.35
C PHE A 238 18.65 20.23 5.20
N ASP A 239 19.00 20.77 4.03
CA ASP A 239 20.20 21.62 3.89
C ASP A 239 19.92 23.08 4.34
N PRO A 240 20.67 23.62 5.34
CA PRO A 240 20.55 25.00 5.77
C PRO A 240 20.78 26.01 4.64
N LYS A 241 21.56 25.65 3.61
CA LYS A 241 21.77 26.51 2.42
C LYS A 241 20.46 26.80 1.68
N HIS A 242 19.48 25.92 1.78
CA HIS A 242 18.17 26.01 1.14
C HIS A 242 17.03 26.27 2.15
N ARG A 243 17.35 26.89 3.30
CA ARG A 243 16.42 27.11 4.43
C ARG A 243 15.87 25.81 5.06
N GLY A 244 16.55 24.68 4.89
CA GLY A 244 16.21 23.40 5.50
C GLY A 244 16.68 23.28 6.96
N ILE A 245 16.06 22.36 7.71
CA ILE A 245 16.38 22.11 9.12
C ILE A 245 17.01 20.72 9.27
N LYS A 246 18.33 20.65 9.51
CA LYS A 246 19.08 19.39 9.62
C LYS A 246 18.61 18.48 10.77
N GLN A 247 18.39 19.07 11.94
CA GLN A 247 18.10 18.32 13.17
C GLN A 247 16.63 18.43 13.54
N ARG A 248 16.09 17.35 14.11
CA ARG A 248 14.74 17.32 14.64
C ARG A 248 14.59 18.40 15.73
N PRO A 249 13.71 19.39 15.56
CA PRO A 249 13.49 20.42 16.56
C PRO A 249 13.06 19.83 17.90
N SER A 250 13.57 20.37 19.01
CA SER A 250 13.18 19.95 20.37
C SER A 250 11.69 20.16 20.67
N THR A 251 11.05 21.07 19.93
CA THR A 251 9.60 21.33 19.98
C THR A 251 8.75 20.19 19.40
N CYS A 252 9.34 19.26 18.64
CA CYS A 252 8.65 18.09 18.07
C CYS A 252 8.53 16.91 19.09
N GLY A 253 8.21 17.19 20.35
CA GLY A 253 8.09 16.19 21.42
C GLY A 253 6.67 15.70 21.73
N GLY A 254 5.64 16.33 21.15
CA GLY A 254 4.23 16.04 21.44
C GLY A 254 3.68 14.74 20.83
N ALA A 255 2.38 14.50 21.04
CA ALA A 255 1.67 13.38 20.42
C ALA A 255 1.52 13.58 18.90
N GLY A 256 1.81 12.53 18.10
CA GLY A 256 1.74 12.55 16.64
C GLY A 256 3.03 12.92 15.91
N LEU A 257 2.97 13.01 14.58
CA LEU A 257 4.10 13.37 13.71
C LEU A 257 4.19 14.89 13.52
N CYS A 258 5.35 15.45 13.86
CA CYS A 258 5.67 16.85 13.60
C CYS A 258 5.92 17.11 12.10
N ILE A 259 5.95 18.38 11.67
CA ILE A 259 6.25 18.75 10.27
C ILE A 259 7.60 18.18 9.83
N TRP A 260 8.62 18.25 10.70
CA TRP A 260 9.93 17.67 10.41
C TRP A 260 9.87 16.14 10.25
N ASP A 261 9.08 15.46 11.09
CA ASP A 261 8.89 14.01 11.02
C ASP A 261 8.16 13.62 9.71
N LYS A 262 7.18 14.41 9.27
CA LYS A 262 6.51 14.23 7.97
C LYS A 262 7.48 14.43 6.79
N CYS A 263 8.33 15.46 6.81
CA CYS A 263 9.38 15.66 5.81
C CYS A 263 10.35 14.48 5.73
N MET A 264 10.74 13.94 6.89
CA MET A 264 11.61 12.77 7.01
C MET A 264 10.90 11.52 6.48
N ALA A 265 9.62 11.32 6.82
CA ALA A 265 8.82 10.22 6.30
C ALA A 265 8.77 10.27 4.76
N VAL A 266 8.50 11.43 4.15
CA VAL A 266 8.52 11.58 2.68
C VAL A 266 9.89 11.23 2.10
N ALA A 267 10.99 11.67 2.72
CA ALA A 267 12.35 11.35 2.26
C ALA A 267 12.63 9.84 2.30
N VAL A 268 12.32 9.19 3.42
CA VAL A 268 12.50 7.74 3.60
C VAL A 268 11.61 6.96 2.64
N LEU A 269 10.34 7.33 2.51
CA LEU A 269 9.40 6.67 1.61
C LEU A 269 9.78 6.87 0.14
N SER A 270 10.34 8.01 -0.24
CA SER A 270 10.89 8.23 -1.59
C SER A 270 12.04 7.27 -1.87
N GLY A 271 12.95 7.09 -0.91
CA GLY A 271 14.04 6.13 -1.01
C GLY A 271 13.54 4.68 -1.07
N VAL A 272 12.55 4.32 -0.23
CA VAL A 272 11.91 3.00 -0.30
C VAL A 272 11.27 2.78 -1.67
N ASN A 273 10.54 3.76 -2.19
CA ASN A 273 9.89 3.63 -3.48
C ASN A 273 10.91 3.53 -4.64
N PHE A 274 12.01 4.27 -4.55
CA PHE A 274 13.14 4.11 -5.46
C PHE A 274 13.68 2.67 -5.48
N VAL A 275 13.88 2.06 -4.30
CA VAL A 275 14.32 0.66 -4.21
C VAL A 275 13.28 -0.30 -4.81
N LEU A 276 11.98 -0.05 -4.60
CA LEU A 276 10.92 -0.85 -5.22
C LEU A 276 10.97 -0.78 -6.75
N TYR A 277 11.05 0.41 -7.33
CA TYR A 277 11.19 0.59 -8.78
C TYR A 277 12.49 -0.03 -9.32
N LEU A 278 13.58 0.02 -8.56
CA LEU A 278 14.84 -0.62 -8.93
C LEU A 278 14.71 -2.15 -8.94
N ALA A 279 14.04 -2.72 -7.94
CA ALA A 279 13.73 -4.14 -7.90
C ALA A 279 12.82 -4.54 -9.07
N ASP A 280 11.77 -3.75 -9.38
CA ASP A 280 10.87 -4.00 -10.52
C ASP A 280 11.65 -4.02 -11.84
N LEU A 281 12.59 -3.08 -12.03
CA LEU A 281 13.47 -3.05 -13.20
C LEU A 281 14.36 -4.31 -13.28
N ILE A 282 14.95 -4.75 -12.17
CA ILE A 282 15.78 -5.97 -12.13
C ILE A 282 14.95 -7.20 -12.48
N TYR A 283 13.76 -7.35 -11.91
CA TYR A 283 12.88 -8.48 -12.23
C TYR A 283 12.38 -8.43 -13.68
N SER A 284 12.01 -7.25 -14.16
CA SER A 284 11.53 -7.05 -15.54
C SER A 284 12.63 -7.34 -16.56
N THR A 285 13.87 -6.92 -16.32
CA THR A 285 15.00 -7.22 -17.22
C THR A 285 15.33 -8.71 -17.23
N ARG A 286 15.31 -9.40 -16.08
CA ARG A 286 15.49 -10.86 -16.03
C ARG A 286 14.42 -11.60 -16.84
N LEU A 287 13.16 -11.16 -16.78
CA LEU A 287 12.06 -11.76 -17.56
C LEU A 287 12.21 -11.55 -19.08
N VAL A 288 12.76 -10.42 -19.52
CA VAL A 288 12.97 -10.14 -20.94
C VAL A 288 14.22 -10.84 -21.49
N PHE A 289 15.30 -10.92 -20.72
CA PHE A 289 16.56 -11.54 -21.17
C PHE A 289 16.60 -13.07 -21.03
N VAL A 290 15.78 -13.68 -20.17
CA VAL A 290 15.73 -15.15 -20.03
C VAL A 290 14.75 -15.79 -21.02
N ASN A 291 13.81 -15.02 -21.59
CA ASN A 291 12.81 -15.48 -22.55
C ASN A 291 13.10 -15.04 -24.01
N ALA A 292 14.25 -14.43 -24.27
CA ALA A 292 14.74 -14.06 -25.60
C ALA A 292 15.80 -15.07 -26.07
#